data_AF-A0A4Z2J2Q2-F1
#
_entry.id   AF-A0A4Z2J2Q2-F1
#
_cell.length_a   1.000
_cell.length_b   1.000
_cell.length_c   1.000
_cell.angle_alpha   90.00
_cell.angle_beta   90.00
_cell.angle_gamma   90.00
#
_symmetry.space_group_name_H-M   'P 1'
#
loop_
_entity.id
_entity.type
_entity.pdbx_description
1 polymer ?
#
loop_
_entity_poly.entity_id
_entity_poly.type
_entity_poly.pdbx_seq_one_letter_code
_entity_poly.pdbx_strand_id
1 'polypeptide(L)'
;MECFSATCRDNLLPRMANTQRDTQLLTTGYFSTSPSKPHVMEVFWTGAAMGAKGGINKDSTSPLFSPHHYLHTEASSLALEATVSVLRDVRDTVGRKAFLRLFSVKQVPALVFVIDTTGSMFEEITAARYRAHSIIQSRASRPGQPGTFLLVPFHDPGESITNRLAR
;
A
#
# COMPACT_ATOMS: atom_id res chain seq x y z
N MET A 1 -5.31 38.93 5.89
CA MET A 1 -6.14 39.60 6.92
C MET A 1 -6.46 38.56 7.99
N GLU A 2 -6.99 38.95 9.15
CA GLU A 2 -7.50 37.99 10.13
C GLU A 2 -9.01 37.88 9.95
N CYS A 3 -9.55 36.66 10.03
CA CYS A 3 -10.97 36.42 9.82
C CYS A 3 -11.59 35.77 11.05
N PHE A 4 -12.66 36.37 11.57
CA PHE A 4 -13.32 35.94 12.82
C PHE A 4 -14.70 35.30 12.56
N SER A 5 -15.09 35.12 11.30
CA SER A 5 -16.34 34.46 10.91
C SER A 5 -16.16 32.95 10.76
N ALA A 6 -17.26 32.21 10.92
CA ALA A 6 -17.30 30.76 10.64
C ALA A 6 -17.05 30.41 9.17
N THR A 7 -17.08 31.40 8.27
CA THR A 7 -16.71 31.23 6.87
C THR A 7 -15.92 32.45 6.41
N CYS A 8 -14.69 32.20 5.96
CA CYS A 8 -13.74 33.22 5.55
C CYS A 8 -13.54 33.15 4.04
N ARG A 9 -13.85 34.22 3.31
CA ARG A 9 -13.53 34.33 1.89
C ARG A 9 -12.42 35.35 1.71
N ASP A 10 -11.61 35.16 0.67
CA ASP A 10 -10.58 36.12 0.26
C ASP A 10 -9.51 36.43 1.32
N ASN A 11 -9.37 35.53 2.30
CA ASN A 11 -8.36 35.61 3.34
C ASN A 11 -7.11 34.77 3.02
N LEU A 12 -7.19 33.95 1.98
CA LEU A 12 -6.08 33.15 1.47
C LEU A 12 -5.17 34.01 0.58
N LEU A 13 -3.88 33.65 0.53
CA LEU A 13 -2.95 34.28 -0.39
C LEU A 13 -3.47 34.08 -1.83
N PRO A 14 -3.39 35.08 -2.73
CA PRO A 14 -3.84 34.94 -4.11
C PRO A 14 -3.25 33.74 -4.83
N ARG A 15 -2.01 33.35 -4.49
CA ARG A 15 -1.35 32.13 -4.98
C ARG A 15 -2.04 30.83 -4.56
N MET A 16 -2.74 30.83 -3.42
CA MET A 16 -3.52 29.71 -2.91
C MET A 16 -5.01 29.80 -3.29
N ALA A 17 -5.50 30.95 -3.74
CA ALA A 17 -6.90 31.14 -4.14
C ALA A 17 -7.09 31.06 -5.66
N ASN A 18 -6.02 31.25 -6.44
CA ASN A 18 -6.08 31.25 -7.88
C ASN A 18 -5.87 29.84 -8.45
N THR A 19 -6.98 29.13 -8.67
CA THR A 19 -7.04 27.79 -9.29
C THR A 19 -6.38 27.75 -10.68
N GLN A 20 -6.14 28.91 -11.31
CA GLN A 20 -5.86 28.97 -12.75
C GLN A 20 -4.39 29.18 -13.13
N ARG A 21 -3.44 29.40 -12.21
CA ARG A 21 -2.03 29.65 -12.62
C ARG A 21 -0.88 29.10 -11.81
N ASP A 22 -1.05 28.54 -10.60
CA ASP A 22 0.07 27.91 -9.92
C ASP A 22 -0.37 26.72 -9.07
N THR A 23 0.19 25.57 -9.43
CA THR A 23 -0.16 24.19 -9.10
C THR A 23 0.12 23.76 -7.66
N GLN A 24 -0.39 24.46 -6.64
CA GLN A 24 -0.35 23.90 -5.28
C GLN A 24 -1.32 24.59 -4.30
N LEU A 25 -2.53 24.05 -4.16
CA LEU A 25 -3.21 24.11 -2.88
C LEU A 25 -2.39 23.25 -1.91
N LEU A 26 -1.55 23.90 -1.12
CA LEU A 26 -0.69 23.22 -0.15
C LEU A 26 -1.57 22.70 0.99
N THR A 27 -1.84 21.40 0.97
CA THR A 27 -2.46 20.70 2.09
C THR A 27 -1.37 20.47 3.13
N THR A 28 -1.29 21.34 4.13
CA THR A 28 -0.29 21.16 5.18
C THR A 28 -0.64 19.92 6.01
N GLY A 29 0.21 18.90 5.97
CA GLY A 29 0.03 17.62 6.64
C GLY A 29 0.35 17.64 8.13
N TYR A 30 -0.27 18.54 8.90
CA TYR A 30 -0.09 18.53 10.35
C TYR A 30 -0.96 17.44 10.97
N PHE A 31 -0.34 16.29 11.28
CA PHE A 31 -0.99 15.15 11.95
C PHE A 31 -1.00 15.26 13.49
N SER A 32 -0.34 16.27 14.05
CA SER A 32 -0.10 16.44 15.49
C SER A 32 -0.23 17.90 15.91
N THR A 33 -0.31 18.15 17.23
CA THR A 33 -0.18 19.47 17.85
C THR A 33 1.27 20.00 17.81
N SER A 34 2.23 19.20 17.37
CA SER A 34 3.66 19.55 17.27
C SER A 34 4.26 19.17 15.90
N PRO A 35 4.94 20.10 15.20
CA PRO A 35 5.02 21.53 15.52
C PRO A 35 3.61 22.15 15.50
N SER A 36 3.41 23.20 16.30
CA SER A 36 2.12 23.90 16.37
C SER A 36 1.66 24.18 14.94
N LYS A 37 0.47 23.67 14.60
CA LYS A 37 -0.17 24.03 13.33
C LYS A 37 -0.18 25.56 13.26
N PRO A 38 0.19 26.19 12.12
CA PRO A 38 -0.14 27.60 11.91
C PRO A 38 -1.64 27.73 12.13
N HIS A 39 -2.09 28.85 12.73
CA HIS A 39 -3.41 29.01 13.33
C HIS A 39 -4.57 28.90 12.31
N VAL A 40 -4.82 27.67 11.87
CA VAL A 40 -5.98 27.22 11.12
C VAL A 40 -6.95 26.75 12.18
N MET A 41 -8.09 27.43 12.33
CA MET A 41 -9.02 27.14 13.41
C MET A 41 -9.51 25.69 13.33
N GLU A 42 -9.02 24.83 14.22
CA GLU A 42 -9.65 23.60 14.65
C GLU A 42 -10.32 23.93 16.00
N VAL A 43 -11.59 24.35 15.96
CA VAL A 43 -12.29 25.07 17.05
C VAL A 43 -12.45 24.30 18.36
N PHE A 44 -11.98 23.05 18.48
CA PHE A 44 -12.41 22.26 19.62
C PHE A 44 -11.57 22.37 20.90
N TRP A 45 -10.39 23.02 20.93
CA TRP A 45 -9.56 22.96 22.16
C TRP A 45 -8.81 24.21 22.61
N THR A 46 -8.82 25.32 21.88
CA THR A 46 -8.18 26.56 22.38
C THR A 46 -9.20 27.68 22.36
N GLY A 47 -9.73 28.02 23.54
CA GLY A 47 -10.48 29.25 23.71
C GLY A 47 -9.59 30.42 23.30
N ALA A 48 -9.83 31.00 22.13
CA ALA A 48 -9.12 32.19 21.72
C ALA A 48 -9.92 32.96 20.66
N ALA A 49 -10.14 34.23 20.98
CA ALA A 49 -10.56 35.30 20.11
C ALA A 49 -9.45 35.67 19.10
N MET A 50 -8.95 34.70 18.33
CA MET A 50 -7.87 34.86 17.36
C MET A 50 -8.39 34.49 15.97
N GLY A 51 -8.21 35.37 15.00
CA GLY A 51 -8.77 35.20 13.66
C GLY A 51 -8.04 34.11 12.89
N ALA A 52 -8.79 33.34 12.11
CA ALA A 52 -8.24 32.39 11.16
C ALA A 52 -7.31 33.12 10.17
N LYS A 53 -6.11 32.57 9.98
CA LYS A 53 -5.09 33.15 9.08
C LYS A 53 -4.46 32.06 8.21
N GLY A 54 -4.81 32.06 6.93
CA GLY A 54 -4.28 31.14 5.92
C GLY A 54 -4.71 29.67 6.09
N GLY A 55 -4.31 28.82 5.14
CA GLY A 55 -4.48 27.37 5.16
C GLY A 55 -5.89 26.85 4.81
N ILE A 56 -5.98 25.68 4.18
CA ILE A 56 -7.24 25.00 3.86
C ILE A 56 -7.30 23.68 4.62
N ASN A 57 -8.36 23.46 5.40
CA ASN A 57 -8.58 22.18 6.08
C ASN A 57 -9.11 21.16 5.08
N LYS A 58 -8.38 20.05 4.91
CA LYS A 58 -8.74 18.93 4.02
C LYS A 58 -9.57 17.84 4.71
N ASP A 59 -9.78 17.95 6.03
CA ASP A 59 -10.32 16.88 6.87
C ASP A 59 -11.78 17.14 7.31
N SER A 60 -12.29 18.38 7.18
CA SER A 60 -13.67 18.72 7.57
C SER A 60 -14.36 19.69 6.61
N THR A 61 -15.63 19.41 6.32
CA THR A 61 -16.59 20.29 5.64
C THR A 61 -17.38 21.17 6.60
N SER A 62 -17.12 21.09 7.91
CA SER A 62 -17.88 21.85 8.89
C SER A 62 -17.36 23.28 8.99
N PRO A 63 -18.23 24.31 8.88
CA PRO A 63 -17.85 25.70 9.13
C PRO A 63 -17.40 25.94 10.57
N LEU A 64 -17.79 25.07 11.52
CA LEU A 64 -17.34 25.15 12.90
C LEU A 64 -15.87 24.73 13.03
N PHE A 65 -15.39 23.80 12.22
CA PHE A 65 -14.03 23.25 12.32
C PHE A 65 -13.10 23.69 11.18
N SER A 66 -13.62 24.47 10.23
CA SER A 66 -12.88 24.94 9.07
C SER A 66 -13.53 26.22 8.52
N PRO A 67 -12.89 27.39 8.70
CA PRO A 67 -13.36 28.64 8.09
C PRO A 67 -13.33 28.62 6.55
N HIS A 68 -12.54 27.73 5.95
CA HIS A 68 -12.44 27.49 4.51
C HIS A 68 -13.10 26.17 4.09
N HIS A 69 -14.14 25.72 4.81
CA HIS A 69 -14.83 24.44 4.56
C HIS A 69 -15.27 24.23 3.11
N TYR A 70 -15.59 25.31 2.39
CA TYR A 70 -16.02 25.29 1.00
C TYR A 70 -14.92 24.82 0.03
N LEU A 71 -13.64 24.84 0.45
CA LEU A 71 -12.49 24.33 -0.33
C LEU A 71 -12.08 22.91 0.09
N HIS A 72 -12.80 22.28 1.03
CA HIS A 72 -12.48 20.96 1.54
C HIS A 72 -12.35 19.91 0.42
N THR A 73 -13.31 19.87 -0.51
CA THR A 73 -13.36 18.87 -1.58
C THR A 73 -12.15 18.98 -2.50
N GLU A 74 -11.79 20.20 -2.89
CA GLU A 74 -10.63 20.47 -3.74
C GLU A 74 -9.32 20.14 -3.02
N ALA A 75 -9.19 20.56 -1.75
CA ALA A 75 -8.03 20.25 -0.93
C ALA A 75 -7.87 18.74 -0.68
N SER A 76 -8.97 18.03 -0.41
CA SER A 76 -8.97 16.58 -0.20
C SER A 76 -8.57 15.84 -1.49
N SER A 77 -9.11 16.25 -2.64
CA SER A 77 -8.76 15.66 -3.94
C SER A 77 -7.29 15.86 -4.28
N LEU A 78 -6.75 17.07 -4.06
CA LEU A 78 -5.33 17.35 -4.31
C LEU A 78 -4.41 16.60 -3.34
N ALA A 79 -4.80 16.48 -2.06
CA ALA A 79 -4.06 15.65 -1.10
C ALA A 79 -4.03 14.17 -1.54
N LEU A 80 -5.15 13.65 -2.04
CA LEU A 80 -5.25 12.29 -2.56
C LEU A 80 -4.32 12.09 -3.76
N GLU A 81 -4.40 12.98 -4.75
CA GLU A 81 -3.57 12.92 -5.95
C GLU A 81 -2.07 12.97 -5.61
N ALA A 82 -1.67 13.91 -4.75
CA ALA A 82 -0.29 14.01 -4.28
C ALA A 82 0.17 12.74 -3.55
N THR A 83 -0.69 12.16 -2.69
CA THR A 83 -0.37 10.91 -1.99
C THR A 83 -0.18 9.76 -2.99
N VAL A 84 -1.07 9.64 -3.98
CA VAL A 84 -0.95 8.63 -5.04
C VAL A 84 0.34 8.82 -5.86
N SER A 85 0.69 10.06 -6.19
CA SER A 85 1.95 10.37 -6.89
C SER A 85 3.16 9.91 -6.10
N VAL A 86 3.25 10.30 -4.81
CA VAL A 86 4.38 9.90 -3.94
C VAL A 86 4.46 8.38 -3.81
N LEU A 87 3.33 7.69 -3.65
CA LEU A 87 3.32 6.22 -3.57
C LEU A 87 3.80 5.58 -4.88
N ARG A 88 3.46 6.15 -6.04
CA ARG A 88 3.98 5.68 -7.34
C ARG A 88 5.48 5.92 -7.46
N ASP A 89 5.96 7.10 -7.09
CA ASP A 89 7.38 7.44 -7.13
C ASP A 89 8.20 6.51 -6.22
N VAL A 90 7.72 6.25 -5.00
CA VAL A 90 8.35 5.29 -4.09
C VAL A 90 8.37 3.90 -4.72
N ARG A 91 7.23 3.41 -5.25
CA ARG A 91 7.14 2.11 -5.92
C ARG A 91 8.12 1.97 -7.07
N ASP A 92 8.24 3.00 -7.89
CA ASP A 92 9.07 2.98 -9.10
C ASP A 92 10.56 3.11 -8.74
N THR A 93 10.90 3.82 -7.66
CA THR A 93 12.26 3.95 -7.15
C THR A 93 12.77 2.67 -6.47
N VAL A 94 11.97 2.06 -5.59
CA VAL A 94 12.40 0.88 -4.80
C VAL A 94 12.07 -0.45 -5.49
N GLY A 95 11.23 -0.43 -6.51
CA GLY A 95 10.72 -1.59 -7.22
C GLY A 95 9.56 -2.31 -6.50
N ARG A 96 8.76 -3.03 -7.29
CA ARG A 96 7.50 -3.68 -6.85
C ARG A 96 7.65 -4.57 -5.61
N LYS A 97 8.71 -5.39 -5.52
CA LYS A 97 8.88 -6.35 -4.41
C LYS A 97 9.16 -5.64 -3.09
N ALA A 98 10.06 -4.65 -3.09
CA ALA A 98 10.38 -3.88 -1.89
C ALA A 98 9.21 -2.99 -1.46
N PHE A 99 8.48 -2.42 -2.43
CA PHE A 99 7.27 -1.64 -2.17
C PHE A 99 6.18 -2.47 -1.49
N LEU A 100 5.86 -3.67 -1.99
CA LEU A 100 4.89 -4.55 -1.35
C LEU A 100 5.33 -4.95 0.07
N ARG A 101 6.64 -5.16 0.28
CA ARG A 101 7.20 -5.46 1.60
C ARG A 101 7.05 -4.28 2.57
N LEU A 102 7.22 -3.04 2.11
CA LEU A 102 7.05 -1.82 2.92
C LEU A 102 5.65 -1.76 3.56
N PHE A 103 4.61 -2.14 2.80
CA PHE A 103 3.23 -2.18 3.27
C PHE A 103 2.82 -3.51 3.90
N SER A 104 3.78 -4.39 4.20
CA SER A 104 3.53 -5.73 4.74
C SER A 104 2.51 -6.54 3.91
N VAL A 105 2.42 -6.26 2.60
CA VAL A 105 1.59 -7.02 1.68
C VAL A 105 2.29 -8.35 1.45
N LYS A 106 1.82 -9.39 2.16
CA LYS A 106 2.34 -10.74 2.03
C LYS A 106 2.09 -11.22 0.61
N GLN A 107 3.17 -11.41 -0.16
CA GLN A 107 3.06 -12.16 -1.40
C GLN A 107 2.68 -13.58 -1.03
N VAL A 108 1.71 -14.10 -1.76
CA VAL A 108 1.29 -15.48 -1.59
C VAL A 108 2.49 -16.39 -1.94
N PRO A 109 2.97 -17.25 -1.03
CA PRO A 109 4.13 -18.09 -1.29
C PRO A 109 3.82 -19.09 -2.41
N ALA A 110 4.83 -19.44 -3.21
CA ALA A 110 4.71 -20.54 -4.16
C ALA A 110 4.81 -21.89 -3.42
N LEU A 111 4.07 -22.91 -3.89
CA LEU A 111 4.22 -24.28 -3.44
C LEU A 111 5.00 -25.08 -4.47
N VAL A 112 6.15 -25.64 -4.08
CA VAL A 112 7.01 -26.43 -4.96
C VAL A 112 6.87 -27.90 -4.60
N PHE A 113 6.56 -28.72 -5.60
CA PHE A 113 6.61 -30.18 -5.52
C PHE A 113 7.90 -30.65 -6.16
N VAL A 114 8.77 -31.29 -5.38
CA VAL A 114 9.94 -31.99 -5.90
C VAL A 114 9.63 -33.48 -5.84
N ILE A 115 9.55 -34.14 -7.00
CA ILE A 115 9.17 -35.56 -7.09
C ILE A 115 10.35 -36.34 -7.65
N ASP A 116 10.82 -37.32 -6.89
CA ASP A 116 11.81 -38.27 -7.36
C ASP A 116 11.21 -39.17 -8.47
N THR A 117 11.96 -39.32 -9.55
CA THR A 117 11.62 -40.06 -10.76
C THR A 117 12.57 -41.24 -11.01
N THR A 118 13.39 -41.61 -10.02
CA THR A 118 14.19 -42.85 -10.05
C THR A 118 13.32 -44.09 -10.19
N GLY A 119 13.92 -45.19 -10.66
CA GLY A 119 13.23 -46.46 -10.87
C GLY A 119 12.54 -47.01 -9.61
N SER A 120 13.09 -46.75 -8.42
CA SER A 120 12.49 -47.16 -7.14
C SER A 120 11.19 -46.45 -6.81
N MET A 121 10.89 -45.32 -7.45
CA MET A 121 9.63 -44.59 -7.26
C MET A 121 8.52 -45.02 -8.22
N PHE A 122 8.77 -45.99 -9.12
CA PHE A 122 7.88 -46.33 -10.22
C PHE A 122 6.45 -46.73 -9.77
N GLU A 123 6.32 -47.49 -8.68
CA GLU A 123 5.01 -47.92 -8.19
C GLU A 123 4.25 -46.78 -7.49
N GLU A 124 4.97 -45.90 -6.78
CA GLU A 124 4.42 -44.85 -5.94
C GLU A 124 4.23 -43.50 -6.65
N ILE A 125 4.89 -43.28 -7.80
CA ILE A 125 4.87 -42.00 -8.53
C ILE A 125 3.45 -41.56 -8.90
N THR A 126 2.60 -42.53 -9.24
CA THR A 126 1.19 -42.26 -9.55
C THR A 126 0.45 -41.73 -8.33
N ALA A 127 0.66 -42.33 -7.16
CA ALA A 127 0.06 -41.89 -5.91
C ALA A 127 0.57 -40.49 -5.51
N ALA A 128 1.87 -40.23 -5.65
CA ALA A 128 2.47 -38.92 -5.41
C ALA A 128 1.84 -37.83 -6.30
N ARG A 129 1.62 -38.13 -7.59
CA ARG A 129 0.95 -37.23 -8.54
C ARG A 129 -0.49 -36.91 -8.12
N TYR A 130 -1.27 -37.93 -7.75
CA TYR A 130 -2.63 -37.73 -7.26
C TYR A 130 -2.69 -36.89 -5.99
N ARG A 131 -1.74 -37.10 -5.06
CA ARG A 131 -1.64 -36.29 -3.83
C ARG A 131 -1.27 -34.84 -4.13
N ALA A 132 -0.29 -34.59 -5.00
CA ALA A 132 0.05 -33.24 -5.42
C ALA A 132 -1.16 -32.52 -6.04
N HIS A 133 -1.91 -33.20 -6.91
CA HIS A 133 -3.12 -32.66 -7.53
C HIS A 133 -4.21 -32.33 -6.49
N SER A 134 -4.46 -33.22 -5.53
CA SER A 134 -5.41 -32.98 -4.44
C SER A 134 -5.02 -31.75 -3.60
N ILE A 135 -3.72 -31.57 -3.32
CA ILE A 135 -3.21 -30.39 -2.62
C ILE A 135 -3.49 -29.14 -3.46
N ILE A 136 -3.17 -29.13 -4.76
CA ILE A 136 -3.43 -28.01 -5.66
C ILE A 136 -4.92 -27.63 -5.63
N GLN A 137 -5.83 -28.59 -5.82
CA GLN A 137 -7.27 -28.34 -5.80
C GLN A 137 -7.76 -27.78 -4.46
N SER A 138 -7.25 -28.30 -3.34
CA SER A 138 -7.62 -27.84 -2.00
C SER A 138 -7.16 -26.41 -1.69
N ARG A 139 -6.08 -25.97 -2.35
CA ARG A 139 -5.45 -24.66 -2.11
C ARG A 139 -5.88 -23.60 -3.12
N ALA A 140 -6.15 -23.98 -4.37
CA ALA A 140 -6.62 -23.09 -5.43
C ALA A 140 -7.98 -22.44 -5.11
N SER A 141 -8.77 -23.05 -4.22
CA SER A 141 -10.10 -22.57 -3.83
C SER A 141 -10.11 -21.64 -2.60
N ARG A 142 -8.95 -21.31 -2.01
CA ARG A 142 -8.87 -20.57 -0.73
C ARG A 142 -8.16 -19.21 -0.88
N PRO A 143 -8.76 -18.10 -0.40
CA PRO A 143 -8.08 -16.80 -0.35
C PRO A 143 -6.82 -16.87 0.52
N GLY A 144 -5.70 -16.32 0.03
CA GLY A 144 -4.42 -16.26 0.75
C GLY A 144 -3.53 -17.51 0.64
N GLN A 145 -3.89 -18.48 -0.20
CA GLN A 145 -3.11 -19.70 -0.46
C GLN A 145 -2.34 -19.63 -1.79
N PRO A 146 -1.23 -20.39 -1.95
CA PRO A 146 -0.35 -20.37 -3.11
C PRO A 146 -1.09 -20.28 -4.44
N GLY A 147 -0.94 -19.15 -5.13
CA GLY A 147 -1.44 -18.98 -6.51
C GLY A 147 -0.47 -19.54 -7.56
N THR A 148 0.73 -19.96 -7.13
CA THR A 148 1.78 -20.49 -8.00
C THR A 148 2.21 -21.85 -7.49
N PHE A 149 2.14 -22.85 -8.36
CA PHE A 149 2.60 -24.21 -8.11
C PHE A 149 3.71 -24.55 -9.10
N LEU A 150 4.81 -25.12 -8.61
CA LEU A 150 5.94 -25.54 -9.44
C LEU A 150 6.18 -27.03 -9.21
N LEU A 151 6.26 -27.82 -10.28
CA LEU A 151 6.66 -29.23 -10.23
C LEU A 151 8.09 -29.34 -10.76
N VAL A 152 8.96 -29.96 -9.96
CA VAL A 152 10.36 -30.22 -10.31
C VAL A 152 10.59 -31.73 -10.22
N PRO A 153 10.75 -32.44 -11.36
CA PRO A 153 11.23 -33.81 -11.32
C PRO A 153 12.69 -33.82 -10.84
N PHE A 154 13.01 -34.76 -9.97
CA PHE A 154 14.37 -35.01 -9.49
C PHE A 154 14.78 -36.44 -9.84
N HIS A 155 16.06 -36.62 -10.16
CA HIS A 155 16.65 -37.92 -10.46
C HIS A 155 18.03 -37.93 -9.82
N ASP A 156 18.24 -38.76 -8.80
CA ASP A 156 19.53 -38.87 -8.12
C ASP A 156 20.55 -39.58 -9.05
N PRO A 157 21.76 -39.02 -9.31
CA PRO A 157 22.79 -39.67 -10.11
C PRO A 157 23.45 -40.92 -9.47
N GLY A 158 22.98 -41.40 -8.32
CA GLY A 158 23.61 -42.46 -7.54
C GLY A 158 23.15 -43.91 -7.80
N GLU A 159 23.37 -44.45 -9.00
CA GLU A 159 23.61 -45.91 -9.13
C GLU A 159 25.00 -46.15 -9.73
N SER A 160 26.01 -46.35 -8.87
CA SER A 160 27.30 -46.86 -9.33
C SER A 160 27.12 -48.34 -9.71
N ILE A 161 27.01 -48.63 -11.00
CA ILE A 161 27.15 -49.98 -11.52
C ILE A 161 28.64 -50.34 -11.51
N THR A 162 29.19 -50.88 -10.42
CA THR A 162 30.44 -51.68 -10.47
C THR A 162 30.68 -52.48 -9.18
N ASN A 163 30.33 -53.77 -9.25
CA ASN A 163 31.10 -54.95 -8.77
C ASN A 163 30.20 -56.05 -8.17
N ARG A 164 29.41 -56.71 -9.03
CA ARG A 164 29.22 -58.16 -8.90
C ARG A 164 30.29 -58.85 -9.74
N LEU A 165 31.48 -59.02 -9.16
CA LEU A 165 32.34 -60.14 -9.54
C LEU A 165 32.10 -61.24 -8.52
N ALA A 166 31.65 -62.37 -9.03
CA ALA A 166 31.50 -63.62 -8.30
C ALA A 166 32.82 -63.98 -7.59
N ARG A 167 32.68 -64.46 -6.35
CA ARG A 167 33.57 -65.47 -5.76
C ARG A 167 32.69 -66.61 -5.30
#